data_AF-A0ABD0PP93-F1
#
_entry.id   AF-A0ABD0PP93-F1
#
_cell.length_a   1.000
_cell.length_b   1.000
_cell.length_c   1.000
_cell.angle_alpha   90.00
_cell.angle_beta   90.00
_cell.angle_gamma   90.00
#
_symmetry.space_group_name_H-M   'P 1'
#
loop_
_entity.id
_entity.type
_entity.pdbx_description
1 polymer ?
#
loop_
_entity_poly.entity_id
_entity_poly.type
_entity_poly.pdbx_seq_one_letter_code
_entity_poly.pdbx_strand_id
1 'polypeptide(L)' 'SVFCSSEGDQIIYNWTLNGEILEQGPMVRNTTILLDEGTAGNISCSVKNH' A
#
# COMPACT_ATOMS: atom_id res chain seq x y z
N SER A 1 -4.14 -10.73 5.12
CA SER A 1 -3.14 -9.84 4.50
C SER A 1 -3.72 -9.28 3.21
N VAL A 2 -3.28 -8.09 2.81
CA VAL A 2 -3.66 -7.47 1.53
C VAL A 2 -2.37 -7.21 0.75
N PHE A 3 -2.42 -7.42 -0.57
CA PHE A 3 -1.26 -7.35 -1.44
C PHE A 3 -1.48 -6.36 -2.57
N CYS A 4 -0.43 -5.59 -2.89
CA CYS A 4 -0.41 -4.64 -3.99
C CYS A 4 0.92 -4.74 -4.75
N SER A 5 0.83 -5.03 -6.04
CA SER A 5 1.98 -5.19 -6.94
C SER A 5 1.83 -4.33 -8.17
N SER A 6 2.97 -3.84 -8.67
CA SER A 6 3.05 -3.12 -9.94
C SER A 6 4.42 -3.32 -10.57
N GLU A 7 4.47 -3.28 -11.90
CA GLU A 7 5.71 -3.42 -12.67
C GLU A 7 6.16 -2.05 -13.19
N GLY A 8 7.44 -1.73 -13.01
CA GLY A 8 8.01 -0.42 -13.37
C GLY A 8 9.26 -0.09 -12.55
N ASP A 9 10.00 0.93 -12.97
CA ASP A 9 11.16 1.46 -12.26
C ASP A 9 10.73 2.58 -11.30
N GLN A 10 11.24 2.55 -10.06
CA GLN A 10 11.00 3.57 -9.03
C GLN A 10 9.53 3.87 -8.74
N ILE A 11 8.84 2.88 -8.18
CA ILE A 11 7.43 2.99 -7.82
C ILE A 11 7.28 3.48 -6.38
N ILE A 12 6.45 4.51 -6.18
CA ILE A 12 6.06 4.98 -4.85
C ILE A 12 4.71 4.35 -4.51
N TYR A 13 4.65 3.69 -3.36
CA TYR A 13 3.41 3.13 -2.82
C TYR A 13 2.86 4.03 -1.72
N ASN A 14 1.54 4.09 -1.66
CA ASN A 14 0.81 4.80 -0.62
C ASN A 14 -0.37 3.93 -0.15
N TRP A 15 -0.27 3.44 1.07
CA TRP A 15 -1.30 2.69 1.75
C TRP A 15 -2.09 3.61 2.67
N THR A 16 -3.42 3.55 2.56
CA THR A 16 -4.31 4.26 3.48
C THR A 16 -5.36 3.34 4.06
N LEU A 17 -5.72 3.55 5.32
CA LEU A 17 -6.87 2.94 5.99
C LEU A 17 -7.87 4.04 6.36
N ASN A 18 -9.08 3.97 5.80
CA ASN A 18 -10.12 5.00 5.99
C ASN A 18 -9.64 6.43 5.66
N GLY A 19 -8.67 6.56 4.76
CA GLY A 19 -8.06 7.84 4.36
C GLY A 19 -6.83 8.24 5.16
N GLU A 20 -6.49 7.55 6.25
CA GLU A 20 -5.27 7.79 7.02
C GLU A 20 -4.08 7.02 6.43
N ILE A 21 -2.92 7.67 6.33
CA ILE A 21 -1.70 7.05 5.77
C ILE A 21 -1.17 6.02 6.76
N LEU A 22 -1.11 4.77 6.30
CA LEU A 22 -0.43 3.69 7.03
C LEU A 22 1.06 3.65 6.66
N GLU A 23 1.35 3.71 5.37
CA GLU A 23 2.71 3.61 4.85
C GLU A 23 2.81 4.35 3.52
N GLN A 24 3.88 5.13 3.34
CA GLN A 24 4.15 5.85 2.11
C GLN A 24 5.65 5.89 1.83
N GLY A 25 6.07 5.52 0.61
CA GLY A 25 7.47 5.59 0.22
C GLY A 25 7.83 4.81 -1.04
N PRO A 26 9.07 4.94 -1.51
CA PRO A 26 9.59 4.10 -2.58
C PRO A 26 9.72 2.66 -2.08
N MET A 27 9.04 1.72 -2.75
CA MET A 27 9.11 0.30 -2.44
C MET A 27 9.44 -0.51 -3.70
N VAL A 28 10.15 -1.61 -3.50
CA VAL A 28 10.62 -2.46 -4.59
C VAL A 28 9.50 -3.39 -5.04
N ARG A 29 8.83 -3.06 -6.16
CA ARG A 29 7.88 -3.90 -6.95
C ARG A 29 6.58 -4.34 -6.26
N ASN A 30 6.64 -4.74 -5.00
CA ASN A 30 5.57 -5.37 -4.25
C ASN A 30 5.57 -4.83 -2.81
N THR A 31 4.38 -4.63 -2.25
CA THR A 31 4.21 -4.26 -0.85
C THR A 31 3.07 -5.06 -0.22
N THR A 32 3.32 -5.48 1.01
CA THR A 32 2.40 -6.29 1.80
C THR A 32 2.22 -5.59 3.13
N ILE A 33 0.97 -5.29 3.49
CA ILE A 33 0.66 -4.81 4.83
C ILE A 33 0.03 -5.93 5.66
N LEU A 34 0.42 -5.99 6.92
CA LEU A 34 -0.22 -6.82 7.92
C LEU A 34 -1.22 -5.94 8.67
N LEU A 35 -2.46 -6.41 8.77
CA LEU A 35 -3.51 -5.78 9.55
C LEU A 35 -3.80 -6.67 10.75
N ASP A 36 -4.10 -6.04 11.88
CA ASP A 36 -4.51 -6.76 13.09
C ASP A 36 -5.90 -7.38 12.88
N GLU A 37 -6.14 -8.50 13.58
CA GLU A 37 -7.43 -9.18 13.57
C GLU A 37 -8.54 -8.23 14.04
N GLY A 38 -9.63 -8.14 13.27
CA GLY A 38 -10.73 -7.22 13.56
C GLY A 38 -10.54 -5.79 13.04
N THR A 39 -9.45 -5.49 12.33
CA THR A 39 -9.31 -4.21 11.62
C THR A 39 -10.45 -4.05 10.61
N ALA A 40 -11.28 -3.03 10.83
CA ALA A 40 -12.41 -2.70 9.96
C ALA A 40 -12.17 -1.37 9.25
N GLY A 41 -12.51 -1.32 7.96
CA GLY A 41 -12.39 -0.11 7.17
C GLY A 41 -12.01 -0.36 5.72
N ASN A 42 -11.88 0.74 4.99
CA ASN A 42 -11.46 0.74 3.60
C ASN A 42 -9.94 0.88 3.54
N ILE A 43 -9.28 -0.21 3.15
CA ILE A 43 -7.89 -0.18 2.76
C ILE A 43 -7.79 0.26 1.30
N SER A 44 -6.85 1.15 1.00
CA SER A 44 -6.54 1.55 -0.37
C SER A 44 -5.03 1.52 -0.59
N CYS A 45 -4.61 0.89 -1.68
CA CYS A 45 -3.26 0.98 -2.21
C CYS A 45 -3.27 1.92 -3.40
N SER A 46 -2.47 2.97 -3.36
CA SER A 46 -2.21 3.85 -4.49
C SER A 46 -0.77 3.67 -4.94
N VAL A 47 -0.60 3.48 -6.24
CA VAL A 47 0.70 3.25 -6.88
C VAL A 47 1.01 4.42 -7.79
N LYS A 48 2.17 5.05 -7.59
CA LYS A 48 2.65 6.12 -8.47
C LYS A 48 3.92 5.64 -9.18
N ASN A 49 3.78 5.42 -10.49
CA ASN A 49 4.90 5.26 -11.41
C ASN A 49 5.34 6.64 -11.92
N HIS A 50 6.63 6.85 -12.16
CA HIS A 50 7.13 8.09 -12.76
C HIS A 50 6.78 8.18 -14.25
#